data_AF-A0A7V2XUV4-F1
#
_entry.id   AF-A0A7V2XUV4-F1
#
_cell.length_a   1.000
_cell.length_b   1.000
_cell.length_c   1.000
_cell.angle_alpha   90.00
_cell.angle_beta   90.00
_cell.angle_gamma   90.00
#
_symmetry.space_group_name_H-M   'P 1'
#
loop_
_entity.id
_entity.type
_entity.pdbx_description
1 polymer ?
#
loop_
_entity_poly.entity_id
_entity_poly.type
_entity_poly.pdbx_seq_one_letter_code
_entity_poly.pdbx_strand_id
1 'polypeptide(L)'
;MAELDLYQILVAEHQDMLHAYVLGLVRDPSLADDICQEAFIQGFRHLAQLKKKEAFPAWLRTIARHFAWAEMRRRGREVAVDPEILQGMEDVFAALDPNPDASTWAERARQVRECFERLPDTLKACCRLFYFENRSVKQAAAALKTSLAAALKRLERARTAIGACVEAQLKLDEGRP
;
A
#
# COMPACT_ATOMS: atom_id res chain seq x y z
N MET A 1 -14.58 -28.99 -7.81
CA MET A 1 -14.05 -27.62 -7.95
C MET A 1 -12.60 -27.70 -7.51
N ALA A 2 -11.66 -27.51 -8.42
CA ALA A 2 -10.25 -27.73 -8.11
C ALA A 2 -9.76 -26.64 -7.14
N GLU A 3 -8.84 -26.97 -6.23
CA GLU A 3 -8.20 -26.03 -5.30
C GLU A 3 -7.64 -24.79 -6.04
N LEU A 4 -7.22 -24.99 -7.30
CA LEU A 4 -6.76 -23.95 -8.22
C LEU A 4 -7.86 -22.94 -8.60
N ASP A 5 -9.09 -23.40 -8.86
CA ASP A 5 -10.19 -22.51 -9.27
C ASP A 5 -10.56 -21.55 -8.13
N LEU A 6 -10.58 -22.05 -6.90
CA LEU A 6 -10.82 -21.23 -5.71
C LEU A 6 -9.69 -20.23 -5.47
N TYR A 7 -8.45 -20.64 -5.73
CA TYR A 7 -7.30 -19.76 -5.59
C TYR A 7 -7.29 -18.63 -6.63
N GLN A 8 -7.72 -18.91 -7.87
CA GLN A 8 -7.86 -17.87 -8.90
C GLN A 8 -8.84 -16.77 -8.48
N ILE A 9 -9.93 -17.12 -7.80
CA ILE A 9 -10.87 -16.14 -7.24
C ILE A 9 -10.16 -15.25 -6.21
N LEU A 10 -9.43 -15.85 -5.27
CA LEU A 10 -8.65 -15.09 -4.28
C LEU A 10 -7.61 -14.18 -4.94
N VAL A 11 -6.93 -14.64 -5.99
CA VAL A 11 -5.98 -13.79 -6.74
C VAL A 11 -6.70 -12.61 -7.37
N ALA A 12 -7.78 -12.85 -8.10
CA ALA A 12 -8.54 -11.80 -8.78
C ALA A 12 -9.09 -10.75 -7.80
N GLU A 13 -9.53 -11.18 -6.61
CA GLU A 13 -10.04 -10.29 -5.57
C GLU A 13 -8.95 -9.41 -4.93
N HIS A 14 -7.70 -9.89 -4.85
CA HIS A 14 -6.65 -9.26 -4.04
C HIS A 14 -5.51 -8.64 -4.87
N GLN A 15 -5.46 -8.88 -6.19
CA GLN A 15 -4.35 -8.42 -7.05
C GLN A 15 -4.15 -6.91 -6.99
N ASP A 16 -5.22 -6.12 -7.09
CA ASP A 16 -5.10 -4.67 -7.17
C ASP A 16 -4.67 -4.06 -5.83
N MET A 17 -5.16 -4.63 -4.72
CA MET A 17 -4.77 -4.22 -3.37
C MET A 17 -3.31 -4.56 -3.12
N LEU A 18 -2.89 -5.80 -3.45
CA LEU A 18 -1.53 -6.23 -3.26
C LEU A 18 -0.56 -5.42 -4.11
N HIS A 19 -0.92 -5.16 -5.38
CA HIS A 19 -0.11 -4.34 -6.27
C HIS A 19 0.02 -2.90 -5.75
N ALA A 20 -1.09 -2.26 -5.33
CA ALA A 20 -1.03 -0.93 -4.73
C ALA A 20 -0.16 -0.88 -3.47
N TYR A 21 -0.26 -1.91 -2.63
CA TYR A 21 0.56 -2.08 -1.43
C TYR A 21 2.04 -2.16 -1.77
N VAL A 22 2.43 -3.11 -2.62
CA VAL A 22 3.82 -3.34 -3.01
C VAL A 22 4.39 -2.14 -3.75
N LEU A 23 3.63 -1.52 -4.66
CA LEU A 23 4.04 -0.33 -5.39
C LEU A 23 4.37 0.82 -4.43
N GLY A 24 3.60 1.00 -3.35
CA GLY A 24 3.91 1.98 -2.31
C GLY A 24 5.25 1.69 -1.60
N LEU A 25 5.62 0.42 -1.45
CA LEU A 25 6.86 -0.01 -0.80
C LEU A 25 8.08 0.21 -1.70
N VAL A 26 8.03 -0.34 -2.91
CA VAL A 26 9.19 -0.43 -3.78
C VAL A 26 9.28 0.73 -4.78
N ARG A 27 8.14 1.38 -5.06
CA ARG A 27 8.02 2.56 -5.94
C ARG A 27 8.55 2.34 -7.36
N ASP A 28 8.57 1.09 -7.80
CA ASP A 28 9.00 0.61 -9.10
C ASP A 28 7.89 -0.33 -9.61
N PRO A 29 7.12 0.05 -10.65
CA PRO A 29 6.01 -0.76 -11.15
C PRO A 29 6.43 -2.15 -11.61
N SER A 30 7.54 -2.27 -12.34
CA SER A 30 8.04 -3.55 -12.82
C SER A 30 8.40 -4.45 -11.64
N LEU A 31 9.02 -3.87 -10.62
CA LEU A 31 9.35 -4.64 -9.43
C LEU A 31 8.12 -5.01 -8.60
N ALA A 32 7.11 -4.13 -8.57
CA ALA A 32 5.87 -4.42 -7.87
C ALA A 32 5.16 -5.63 -8.48
N ASP A 33 5.09 -5.69 -9.82
CA ASP A 33 4.54 -6.83 -10.55
C ASP A 33 5.27 -8.14 -10.21
N ASP A 34 6.60 -8.13 -10.23
CA ASP A 34 7.42 -9.31 -9.90
C ASP A 34 7.18 -9.80 -8.47
N ILE A 35 7.14 -8.88 -7.49
CA ILE A 35 6.90 -9.21 -6.09
C ILE A 35 5.47 -9.73 -5.88
N CYS A 36 4.48 -9.13 -6.53
CA CYS A 36 3.09 -9.59 -6.44
C CYS A 36 2.95 -11.01 -6.98
N GLN A 37 3.54 -11.31 -8.13
CA GLN A 37 3.54 -12.66 -8.70
C GLN A 37 4.17 -13.67 -7.74
N GLU A 38 5.36 -13.38 -7.21
CA GLU A 38 6.03 -14.27 -6.26
C GLU A 38 5.21 -14.44 -4.98
N ALA A 39 4.60 -13.37 -4.47
CA ALA A 39 3.75 -13.42 -3.28
C ALA A 39 2.52 -14.31 -3.47
N PHE A 40 1.85 -14.26 -4.63
CA PHE A 40 0.75 -15.18 -4.94
C PHE A 40 1.24 -16.62 -5.12
N ILE A 41 2.37 -16.86 -5.80
CA ILE A 41 2.93 -18.21 -5.94
C ILE A 41 3.22 -18.83 -4.56
N GLN A 42 3.84 -18.07 -3.65
CA GLN A 42 4.08 -18.53 -2.28
C GLN A 42 2.80 -18.62 -1.45
N GLY A 43 1.86 -17.70 -1.65
CA GLY A 43 0.54 -17.74 -1.04
C GLY A 43 -0.20 -19.03 -1.37
N PHE A 44 -0.15 -19.50 -2.61
CA PHE A 44 -0.70 -20.80 -3.00
C PHE A 44 0.01 -21.96 -2.29
N ARG A 45 1.36 -21.99 -2.34
CA ARG A 45 2.17 -23.05 -1.72
C ARG A 45 1.96 -23.19 -0.22
N HIS A 46 1.68 -22.10 0.47
CA HIS A 46 1.50 -22.05 1.91
C HIS A 46 0.04 -21.88 2.35
N LEU A 47 -0.92 -22.00 1.42
CA LEU A 47 -2.33 -21.74 1.70
C LEU A 47 -2.89 -22.58 2.85
N ALA A 48 -2.43 -23.84 2.96
CA ALA A 48 -2.82 -24.75 4.03
C ALA A 48 -2.42 -24.28 5.46
N GLN A 49 -1.49 -23.31 5.57
CA GLN A 49 -1.08 -22.72 6.85
C GLN A 49 -2.02 -21.60 7.31
N LEU A 50 -2.87 -21.10 6.42
CA LEU A 50 -3.83 -20.05 6.74
C LEU A 50 -4.97 -20.62 7.60
N LYS A 51 -5.01 -20.22 8.87
CA LYS A 51 -6.00 -20.71 9.83
C LYS A 51 -7.38 -20.09 9.66
N LYS A 52 -7.46 -18.87 9.11
CA LYS A 52 -8.67 -18.05 8.97
C LYS A 52 -8.69 -17.42 7.59
N LYS A 53 -9.76 -17.64 6.83
CA LYS A 53 -9.88 -17.12 5.45
C LYS A 53 -9.86 -15.60 5.43
N GLU A 54 -10.45 -14.99 6.45
CA GLU A 54 -10.55 -13.53 6.62
C GLU A 54 -9.18 -12.88 6.84
N ALA A 55 -8.17 -13.66 7.23
CA ALA A 55 -6.81 -13.17 7.40
C ALA A 55 -5.99 -13.20 6.11
N PHE A 56 -6.53 -13.72 4.99
CA PHE A 56 -5.82 -13.86 3.72
C PHE A 56 -5.18 -12.54 3.23
N PRO A 57 -5.87 -11.37 3.23
CA PRO A 57 -5.26 -10.12 2.76
C PRO A 57 -4.05 -9.72 3.59
N ALA A 58 -4.17 -9.73 4.92
CA ALA A 58 -3.09 -9.37 5.85
C ALA A 58 -1.92 -10.37 5.80
N TRP A 59 -2.23 -11.65 5.65
CA TRP A 59 -1.24 -12.71 5.50
C TRP A 59 -0.47 -12.57 4.18
N LEU A 60 -1.16 -12.34 3.07
CA LEU A 60 -0.56 -12.14 1.75
C LEU A 60 0.34 -10.89 1.72
N ARG A 61 -0.09 -9.78 2.35
CA ARG A 61 0.77 -8.59 2.52
C ARG A 61 2.04 -8.90 3.29
N THR A 62 1.99 -9.77 4.29
CA THR A 62 3.18 -10.19 5.05
C THR A 62 4.18 -10.93 4.14
N ILE A 63 3.69 -11.80 3.25
CA ILE A 63 4.51 -12.49 2.25
C ILE A 63 5.13 -11.47 1.28
N ALA A 64 4.33 -10.59 0.69
CA ALA A 64 4.80 -9.60 -0.27
C ALA A 64 5.83 -8.63 0.34
N ARG A 65 5.63 -8.21 1.60
CA ARG A 65 6.59 -7.39 2.34
C ARG A 65 7.94 -8.07 2.51
N HIS A 66 7.96 -9.38 2.77
CA HIS A 66 9.20 -10.13 2.84
C HIS A 66 9.98 -10.02 1.52
N PHE A 67 9.32 -10.24 0.39
CA PHE A 67 9.94 -10.15 -0.94
C PHE A 67 10.40 -8.74 -1.25
N ALA A 68 9.57 -7.73 -0.99
CA ALA A 68 9.93 -6.33 -1.15
C ALA A 68 11.21 -5.99 -0.37
N TRP A 69 11.30 -6.40 0.90
CA TRP A 69 12.49 -6.17 1.71
C TRP A 69 13.73 -6.91 1.21
N ALA A 70 13.58 -8.17 0.81
CA ALA A 70 14.69 -8.95 0.27
C ALA A 70 15.28 -8.26 -0.96
N GLU A 71 14.42 -7.79 -1.85
CA GLU A 71 14.82 -7.14 -3.09
C GLU A 71 15.38 -5.72 -2.87
N MET A 72 14.75 -4.93 -1.98
CA MET A 72 15.28 -3.63 -1.58
C MET A 72 16.67 -3.74 -0.93
N ARG A 73 16.91 -4.79 -0.13
CA ARG A 73 18.24 -5.08 0.43
C ARG A 73 19.23 -5.46 -0.66
N ARG A 74 18.82 -6.32 -1.60
CA ARG A 74 19.66 -6.79 -2.72
C ARG A 74 20.10 -5.65 -3.63
N ARG A 75 19.20 -4.71 -3.91
CA ARG A 75 19.47 -3.53 -4.77
C ARG A 75 20.39 -2.48 -4.13
N GLY A 76 20.74 -2.63 -2.86
CA GLY A 76 21.80 -1.85 -2.22
C GLY A 76 21.41 -0.40 -1.85
N ARG A 77 21.16 -0.19 -0.55
CA ARG A 77 21.44 1.06 0.20
C ARG A 77 20.74 2.39 -0.13
N GLU A 78 19.71 2.49 -0.98
CA GLU A 78 18.99 3.79 -1.15
C GLU A 78 17.49 3.80 -0.88
N VAL A 79 16.87 2.68 -0.56
CA VAL A 79 15.48 2.70 -0.08
C VAL A 79 15.44 2.35 1.40
N ALA A 80 15.99 3.25 2.22
CA ALA A 80 15.49 3.39 3.58
C ALA A 80 14.08 4.00 3.43
N VAL A 81 13.07 3.18 3.12
CA VAL A 81 11.73 3.51 3.59
C VAL A 81 11.90 3.55 5.10
N ASP A 82 11.76 4.75 5.66
CA ASP A 82 11.81 4.94 7.10
C ASP A 82 10.86 3.91 7.75
N PRO A 83 11.28 3.16 8.76
CA PRO A 83 10.39 2.24 9.47
C PRO A 83 9.06 2.88 9.89
N GLU A 84 9.06 4.18 10.21
CA GLU A 84 7.84 4.96 10.51
C GLU A 84 6.97 5.20 9.28
N ILE A 85 7.58 5.40 8.10
CA ILE A 85 6.84 5.46 6.84
C ILE A 85 6.16 4.13 6.56
N LEU A 86 6.87 3.03 6.78
CA LEU A 86 6.37 1.69 6.54
C LEU A 86 5.21 1.34 7.49
N GLN A 87 5.38 1.63 8.78
CA GLN A 87 4.32 1.39 9.77
C GLN A 87 3.08 2.21 9.44
N GLY A 88 3.23 3.49 9.07
CA GLY A 88 2.09 4.32 8.69
C GLY A 88 1.41 3.89 7.39
N MET A 89 2.11 3.21 6.47
CA MET A 89 1.47 2.56 5.33
C MET A 89 0.63 1.37 5.78
N GLU A 90 1.16 0.56 6.69
CA GLU A 90 0.48 -0.61 7.22
C GLU A 90 -0.81 -0.25 7.94
N ASP A 91 -0.78 0.84 8.73
CA ASP A 91 -1.94 1.33 9.46
C ASP A 91 -3.04 1.82 8.50
N VAL A 92 -2.66 2.50 7.41
CA VAL A 92 -3.62 2.92 6.37
C VAL A 92 -4.20 1.72 5.65
N PHE A 93 -3.39 0.76 5.21
CA PHE A 93 -3.90 -0.43 4.54
C PHE A 93 -4.76 -1.29 5.47
N ALA A 94 -4.43 -1.38 6.76
CA ALA A 94 -5.27 -2.07 7.74
C ALA A 94 -6.63 -1.36 7.95
N ALA A 95 -6.65 -0.03 7.97
CA ALA A 95 -7.90 0.74 8.07
C ALA A 95 -8.77 0.63 6.82
N LEU A 96 -8.17 0.45 5.65
CA LEU A 96 -8.87 0.23 4.37
C LEU A 96 -9.40 -1.20 4.20
N ASP A 97 -9.07 -2.12 5.11
CA ASP A 97 -9.29 -3.57 5.00
C ASP A 97 -10.32 -4.13 6.02
N PRO A 98 -11.58 -3.63 6.09
CA PRO A 98 -12.62 -4.32 6.84
C PRO A 98 -13.48 -5.28 5.98
N ASN A 99 -13.37 -5.27 4.64
CA ASN A 99 -14.12 -6.21 3.79
C ASN A 99 -13.48 -6.45 2.39
N PRO A 100 -13.39 -7.70 1.90
CA PRO A 100 -12.50 -8.11 0.79
C PRO A 100 -13.12 -8.10 -0.62
N ASP A 101 -14.25 -7.44 -0.85
CA ASP A 101 -14.88 -7.48 -2.18
C ASP A 101 -14.14 -6.58 -3.18
N ALA A 102 -13.75 -7.10 -4.36
CA ALA A 102 -13.05 -6.34 -5.40
C ALA A 102 -13.78 -5.05 -5.85
N SER A 103 -15.11 -5.01 -5.75
CA SER A 103 -15.92 -3.81 -6.05
C SER A 103 -15.58 -2.62 -5.14
N THR A 104 -15.07 -2.91 -3.94
CA THR A 104 -14.66 -1.90 -2.96
C THR A 104 -13.29 -1.31 -3.26
N TRP A 105 -12.41 -1.99 -4.02
CA TRP A 105 -11.05 -1.47 -4.19
C TRP A 105 -10.94 -0.35 -5.22
N ALA A 106 -11.65 -0.46 -6.35
CA ALA A 106 -11.76 0.65 -7.30
C ALA A 106 -12.39 1.89 -6.64
N GLU A 107 -13.39 1.66 -5.78
CA GLU A 107 -14.04 2.69 -4.97
C GLU A 107 -13.07 3.30 -3.94
N ARG A 108 -12.34 2.46 -3.19
CA ARG A 108 -11.30 2.91 -2.24
C ARG A 108 -10.19 3.69 -2.95
N ALA A 109 -9.76 3.26 -4.13
CA ALA A 109 -8.77 3.97 -4.93
C ALA A 109 -9.29 5.36 -5.38
N ARG A 110 -10.59 5.47 -5.69
CA ARG A 110 -11.25 6.76 -5.96
C ARG A 110 -11.27 7.64 -4.71
N GLN A 111 -11.72 7.11 -3.57
CA GLN A 111 -11.76 7.81 -2.28
C GLN A 111 -10.37 8.32 -1.87
N VAL A 112 -9.34 7.47 -1.96
CA VAL A 112 -7.94 7.85 -1.70
C VAL A 112 -7.51 9.00 -2.62
N ARG A 113 -7.87 8.97 -3.91
CA ARG A 113 -7.56 10.03 -4.86
C ARG A 113 -8.25 11.36 -4.52
N GLU A 114 -9.53 11.32 -4.15
CA GLU A 114 -10.27 12.50 -3.71
C GLU A 114 -9.67 13.10 -2.43
N CYS A 115 -9.38 12.25 -1.44
CA CYS A 115 -8.73 12.64 -0.20
C CYS A 115 -7.32 13.20 -0.44
N PHE A 116 -6.57 12.64 -1.39
CA PHE A 116 -5.27 13.14 -1.81
C PHE A 116 -5.37 14.57 -2.36
N GLU A 117 -6.36 14.85 -3.22
CA GLU A 117 -6.52 16.19 -3.82
C GLU A 117 -6.89 17.26 -2.78
N ARG A 118 -7.55 16.86 -1.68
CA ARG A 118 -7.89 17.72 -0.53
C ARG A 118 -6.71 18.07 0.37
N LEU A 119 -5.56 17.41 0.21
CA LEU A 119 -4.38 17.72 1.01
C LEU A 119 -3.85 19.12 0.70
N PRO A 120 -3.27 19.82 1.69
CA PRO A 120 -2.50 21.04 1.46
C PRO A 120 -1.39 20.83 0.42
N ASP A 121 -1.13 21.83 -0.42
CA ASP A 121 -0.17 21.73 -1.54
C ASP A 121 1.23 21.31 -1.10
N THR A 122 1.66 21.71 0.11
CA THR A 122 2.95 21.32 0.68
C THR A 122 3.05 19.82 0.96
N LEU A 123 1.94 19.17 1.34
CA LEU A 123 1.86 17.73 1.54
C LEU A 123 1.76 17.00 0.20
N LYS A 124 0.91 17.50 -0.71
CA LYS A 124 0.75 16.94 -2.07
C LYS A 124 2.07 16.93 -2.83
N ALA A 125 2.81 18.04 -2.81
CA ALA A 125 4.10 18.14 -3.50
C ALA A 125 5.12 17.11 -2.98
N CYS A 126 5.17 16.90 -1.65
CA CYS A 126 6.05 15.90 -1.05
C CYS A 126 5.65 14.48 -1.45
N CYS A 127 4.35 14.18 -1.47
CA CYS A 127 3.83 12.88 -1.89
C CYS A 127 4.05 12.64 -3.39
N ARG A 128 3.89 13.64 -4.26
CA ARG A 128 4.16 13.52 -5.71
C ARG A 128 5.61 13.12 -5.99
N LEU A 129 6.55 13.86 -5.39
CA LEU A 129 7.97 13.56 -5.52
C LEU A 129 8.30 12.15 -5.04
N PHE A 130 7.72 11.73 -3.90
CA PHE A 130 8.05 10.44 -3.29
C PHE A 130 7.37 9.25 -3.99
N TYR A 131 6.03 9.29 -4.14
CA TYR A 131 5.22 8.15 -4.60
C TYR A 131 5.07 8.08 -6.13
N PHE A 132 5.13 9.22 -6.84
CA PHE A 132 4.85 9.26 -8.28
C PHE A 132 6.11 9.46 -9.12
N GLU A 133 7.06 10.26 -8.64
CA GLU A 133 8.34 10.49 -9.32
C GLU A 133 9.47 9.55 -8.82
N ASN A 134 9.14 8.61 -7.93
CA ASN A 134 10.07 7.64 -7.35
C ASN A 134 11.34 8.27 -6.71
N ARG A 135 11.23 9.50 -6.18
CA ARG A 135 12.36 10.15 -5.49
C ARG A 135 12.47 9.68 -4.05
N SER A 136 13.70 9.51 -3.55
CA SER A 136 13.92 9.25 -2.12
C SER A 136 13.44 10.42 -1.26
N VAL A 137 13.18 10.18 0.04
CA VAL A 137 12.79 11.27 0.97
C VAL A 137 13.84 12.38 0.99
N LYS A 138 15.12 12.02 0.89
CA LYS A 138 16.25 12.97 0.81
C LYS A 138 16.17 13.82 -0.46
N GLN A 139 15.89 13.22 -1.61
CA GLN A 139 15.72 13.93 -2.88
C GLN A 139 14.48 14.83 -2.85
N ALA A 140 13.36 14.37 -2.26
CA ALA A 140 12.15 15.17 -2.10
C ALA A 140 12.40 16.36 -1.16
N ALA A 141 13.11 16.15 -0.05
CA ALA A 141 13.50 17.22 0.87
C ALA A 141 14.35 18.29 0.17
N ALA A 142 15.35 17.86 -0.61
CA ALA A 142 16.20 18.76 -1.39
C ALA A 142 15.39 19.55 -2.43
N ALA A 143 14.50 18.90 -3.19
CA ALA A 143 13.66 19.54 -4.19
C ALA A 143 12.71 20.59 -3.58
N LEU A 144 12.17 20.32 -2.40
CA LEU A 144 11.26 21.21 -1.67
C LEU A 144 11.98 22.21 -0.76
N LYS A 145 13.33 22.27 -0.79
CA LYS A 145 14.15 23.13 0.07
C LYS A 145 13.78 23.01 1.55
N THR A 146 13.60 21.78 2.04
CA THR A 146 13.22 21.47 3.42
C THR A 146 14.18 20.45 4.04
N SER A 147 14.10 20.25 5.36
CA SER A 147 14.92 19.23 6.03
C SER A 147 14.36 17.82 5.79
N LEU A 148 15.23 16.80 5.92
CA LEU A 148 14.81 15.39 5.85
C LEU A 148 13.69 15.09 6.86
N ALA A 149 13.84 15.55 8.11
CA ALA A 149 12.83 15.39 9.16
C ALA A 149 11.50 16.06 8.82
N ALA A 150 11.52 17.24 8.19
CA ALA A 150 10.30 17.90 7.76
C ALA A 150 9.61 17.15 6.61
N ALA A 151 10.37 16.59 5.66
CA ALA A 151 9.82 15.75 4.59
C ALA A 151 9.19 14.46 5.14
N LEU A 152 9.85 13.78 6.10
CA LEU A 152 9.28 12.62 6.80
C LEU A 152 7.94 12.95 7.46
N LYS A 153 7.89 14.04 8.24
CA LYS A 153 6.64 14.51 8.87
C LYS A 153 5.56 14.89 7.87
N ARG A 154 5.92 15.44 6.71
CA ARG A 154 4.94 15.74 5.65
C ARG A 154 4.32 14.47 5.08
N LEU A 155 5.14 13.44 4.83
CA LEU A 155 4.65 12.15 4.34
C LEU A 155 3.77 11.45 5.37
N GLU A 156 4.17 11.46 6.64
CA GLU A 156 3.37 10.95 7.76
C GLU A 156 2.01 11.66 7.85
N ARG A 157 2.02 12.99 7.94
CA ARG A 157 0.78 13.79 7.99
C ARG A 157 -0.12 13.56 6.79
N ALA A 158 0.46 13.42 5.60
CA ALA A 158 -0.32 13.12 4.40
C ALA A 158 -1.03 11.77 4.52
N ARG A 159 -0.34 10.72 4.97
CA ARG A 159 -0.94 9.39 5.19
C ARG A 159 -2.03 9.43 6.25
N THR A 160 -1.78 10.06 7.40
CA THR A 160 -2.78 10.20 8.46
C THR A 160 -4.01 10.95 7.98
N ALA A 161 -3.83 12.05 7.24
CA ALA A 161 -4.93 12.84 6.70
C ALA A 161 -5.74 12.07 5.64
N ILE A 162 -5.07 11.32 4.76
CA ILE A 162 -5.74 10.45 3.78
C ILE A 162 -6.52 9.35 4.51
N GLY A 163 -5.88 8.64 5.47
CA GLY A 163 -6.52 7.57 6.24
C GLY A 163 -7.78 8.06 6.96
N ALA A 164 -7.68 9.17 7.69
CA ALA A 164 -8.83 9.76 8.39
C ALA A 164 -9.94 10.24 7.42
N CYS A 165 -9.55 10.78 6.25
CA CYS A 165 -10.50 11.21 5.23
C CYS A 165 -11.26 10.02 4.63
N VAL A 166 -10.55 8.93 4.31
CA VAL A 166 -11.19 7.72 3.76
C VAL A 166 -12.05 7.03 4.82
N GLU A 167 -11.59 6.93 6.06
CA GLU A 167 -12.40 6.37 7.15
C GLU A 167 -13.71 7.16 7.33
N ALA A 168 -13.66 8.50 7.24
CA ALA A 168 -14.84 9.35 7.28
C ALA A 168 -15.78 9.10 6.08
N GLN A 169 -15.24 8.90 4.88
CA GLN A 169 -16.04 8.56 3.69
C GLN A 169 -16.69 7.18 3.82
N LEU A 170 -15.96 6.17 4.32
CA LEU A 170 -16.50 4.83 4.56
C LEU A 170 -17.67 4.84 5.56
N LYS A 171 -17.54 5.58 6.67
CA LYS A 171 -18.62 5.74 7.65
C LYS A 171 -19.87 6.41 7.08
N LEU A 172 -19.71 7.31 6.09
CA LEU A 172 -20.83 7.95 5.41
C LEU A 172 -21.55 6.99 4.45
N ASP A 173 -20.81 6.06 3.83
CA ASP A 173 -21.37 5.08 2.91
C ASP A 173 -22.04 3.90 3.62
N GLU A 174 -21.53 3.47 4.78
CA GLU A 174 -22.18 2.45 5.64
C GLU A 174 -23.53 2.91 6.23
N GLY A 175 -23.77 4.23 6.29
CA GLY A 175 -25.01 4.83 6.75
C GLY A 175 -26.05 5.12 5.66
N ARG A 176 -25.78 4.74 4.40
CA ARG A 176 -26.70 4.96 3.27
C ARG A 176 -27.76 3.83 3.23
N PRO A 177 -29.07 4.14 3.36
CA PRO A 177 -30.13 3.14 3.36
C PRO A 177 -30.30 2.42 2.02
#